data_AF-A0A2D6S473-F1
#
_entry.id   AF-A0A2D6S473-F1
#
_cell.length_a   1.000
_cell.length_b   1.000
_cell.length_c   1.000
_cell.angle_alpha   90.00
_cell.angle_beta   90.00
_cell.angle_gamma   90.00
#
_symmetry.space_group_name_H-M   'P 1'
#
loop_
_entity.id
_entity.type
_entity.pdbx_description
1 polymer ?
#
loop_
_entity_poly.entity_id
_entity_poly.type
_entity_poly.pdbx_seq_one_letter_code
_entity_poly.pdbx_strand_id
1 'polypeptide(L)'
;MSQGKIFQVGVVELHVDNRSLDNDGGPSVRVFGDVDGKSVQLLRFDCFRKNPHYHYDPAGKNDMHSIDETSIPDSVSWTIEQLGNNLPDMIRTSGYHDVADNVDQATIALILSELETFMLAD
;
A
#
# COMPACT_ATOMS: atom_id res chain seq x y z
N MET A 1 5.04 -13.56 -15.58
CA MET A 1 4.31 -12.29 -15.38
C MET A 1 3.00 -12.67 -14.71
N SER A 2 2.98 -12.78 -13.38
CA SER A 2 1.70 -12.85 -12.68
C SER A 2 0.96 -11.53 -12.96
N GLN A 3 -0.31 -11.61 -13.37
CA GLN A 3 -1.15 -10.42 -13.47
C GLN A 3 -1.39 -9.88 -12.07
N GLY A 4 -1.37 -8.55 -11.91
CA GLY A 4 -1.73 -7.92 -10.65
C GLY A 4 -3.14 -8.30 -10.17
N LYS A 5 -3.39 -8.16 -8.88
CA LYS A 5 -4.67 -8.46 -8.23
C LYS A 5 -5.22 -7.21 -7.54
N ILE A 6 -6.54 -7.08 -7.54
CA ILE A 6 -7.25 -6.01 -6.83
C ILE A 6 -8.07 -6.63 -5.71
N PHE A 7 -7.90 -6.11 -4.50
CA PHE A 7 -8.72 -6.40 -3.34
C PHE A 7 -9.65 -5.20 -3.10
N GLN A 8 -10.94 -5.42 -3.25
CA GLN A 8 -11.98 -4.43 -2.98
C GLN A 8 -12.37 -4.54 -1.50
N VAL A 9 -12.14 -3.49 -0.70
CA VAL A 9 -12.29 -3.55 0.76
C VAL A 9 -12.94 -2.28 1.30
N GLY A 10 -14.27 -2.31 1.44
CA GLY A 10 -15.03 -1.15 1.89
C GLY A 10 -14.87 0.02 0.92
N VAL A 11 -14.37 1.15 1.43
CA VAL A 11 -14.18 2.39 0.64
C VAL A 11 -12.82 2.49 -0.06
N VAL A 12 -11.96 1.47 0.07
CA VAL A 12 -10.65 1.44 -0.56
C VAL A 12 -10.45 0.21 -1.45
N GLU A 13 -9.55 0.35 -2.41
CA GLU A 13 -9.07 -0.75 -3.24
C GLU A 13 -7.56 -0.92 -3.02
N LEU A 14 -7.10 -2.15 -2.78
CA LEU A 14 -5.68 -2.47 -2.71
C LEU A 14 -5.28 -3.17 -4.01
N HIS A 15 -4.49 -2.47 -4.83
CA HIS A 15 -3.96 -2.97 -6.09
C HIS A 15 -2.55 -3.50 -5.85
N VAL A 16 -2.33 -4.76 -6.19
CA VAL A 16 -1.12 -5.50 -5.83
C VAL A 16 -0.50 -6.07 -7.09
N ASP A 17 0.75 -5.71 -7.34
CA ASP A 17 1.49 -6.15 -8.52
C ASP A 17 2.99 -6.08 -8.26
N ASN A 18 3.77 -6.81 -9.06
CA ASN A 18 5.22 -6.65 -9.09
C ASN A 18 5.57 -5.42 -9.95
N ARG A 19 6.26 -4.45 -9.35
CA ARG A 19 6.76 -3.25 -10.03
C ARG A 19 8.27 -3.34 -10.19
N SER A 20 8.76 -2.73 -11.25
CA SER A 20 10.19 -2.53 -11.51
C SER A 20 10.46 -1.07 -11.77
N LEU A 21 11.57 -0.57 -11.23
CA LEU A 21 12.08 0.77 -11.49
C LEU A 21 13.60 0.67 -11.67
N ASP A 22 14.08 1.08 -12.84
CA ASP A 22 15.49 0.95 -13.25
C ASP A 22 16.03 -0.48 -13.06
N ASN A 23 16.95 -0.68 -12.12
CA ASN A 23 17.59 -1.96 -11.82
C ASN A 23 17.11 -2.60 -10.51
N ASP A 24 15.96 -2.14 -10.00
CA ASP A 24 15.30 -2.64 -8.79
C ASP A 24 13.83 -2.97 -9.05
N GLY A 25 13.18 -3.60 -8.08
CA GLY A 25 11.77 -3.93 -8.12
C GLY A 25 11.39 -4.93 -7.04
N GLY A 26 10.11 -5.26 -7.00
CA GLY A 26 9.51 -6.13 -6.01
C GLY A 26 8.00 -5.97 -5.96
N PRO A 27 7.34 -6.64 -5.02
CA PRO A 27 5.91 -6.48 -4.81
C PRO A 27 5.60 -5.04 -4.40
N SER A 28 4.44 -4.56 -4.84
CA SER A 28 3.93 -3.24 -4.48
C SER A 28 2.46 -3.34 -4.14
N VAL A 29 2.05 -2.54 -3.17
CA VAL A 29 0.65 -2.31 -2.83
C VAL A 29 0.32 -0.84 -3.06
N ARG A 30 -0.71 -0.59 -3.87
CA ARG A 30 -1.24 0.75 -4.12
C ARG A 30 -2.63 0.82 -3.54
N VAL A 31 -2.85 1.78 -2.64
CA VAL A 31 -4.16 1.99 -2.01
C VAL A 31 -4.89 3.09 -2.76
N PHE A 32 -6.07 2.77 -3.29
CA PHE A 32 -6.95 3.72 -3.96
C PHE A 32 -8.21 3.97 -3.14
N GLY A 33 -8.79 5.16 -3.27
CA GLY A 33 -10.12 5.48 -2.78
C GLY A 33 -10.81 6.48 -3.69
N ASP A 34 -12.12 6.64 -3.50
CA ASP A 34 -12.89 7.66 -4.19
C ASP A 34 -12.72 9.02 -3.51
N VAL A 35 -12.29 10.02 -4.27
CA VAL A 35 -12.23 11.43 -3.86
C VAL A 35 -12.97 12.25 -4.92
N ASP A 36 -14.11 12.80 -4.55
CA ASP A 36 -15.00 13.57 -5.43
C ASP A 36 -15.37 12.83 -6.73
N GLY A 37 -15.66 11.52 -6.64
CA GLY A 37 -16.05 10.69 -7.78
C GLY A 37 -14.88 10.25 -8.66
N LYS A 38 -13.64 10.39 -8.17
CA LYS A 38 -12.41 9.99 -8.87
C LYS A 38 -11.65 8.97 -8.05
N SER A 39 -11.18 7.92 -8.72
CA SER A 39 -10.21 6.99 -8.12
C SER A 39 -8.87 7.70 -7.97
N VAL A 40 -8.43 7.91 -6.73
CA VAL A 40 -7.17 8.57 -6.39
C VAL A 40 -6.28 7.57 -5.66
N GLN A 41 -5.01 7.53 -6.05
CA GLN A 41 -4.01 6.77 -5.32
C GLN A 41 -3.65 7.53 -4.04
N LEU A 42 -4.02 6.96 -2.89
CA LEU A 42 -3.86 7.58 -1.57
C LEU A 42 -2.47 7.28 -0.97
N LEU A 43 -2.01 6.04 -1.18
CA LEU A 43 -0.75 5.50 -0.66
C LEU A 43 -0.10 4.56 -1.69
N ARG A 44 1.21 4.39 -1.59
CA ARG A 44 1.94 3.31 -2.27
C ARG A 44 3.02 2.75 -1.36
N PHE A 45 3.11 1.43 -1.30
CA PHE A 45 4.24 0.70 -0.74
C PHE A 45 4.95 0.00 -1.89
N ASP A 46 6.20 0.32 -2.12
CA ASP A 46 7.09 -0.33 -3.06
C ASP A 46 8.10 -1.17 -2.23
N CYS A 47 7.79 -2.45 -2.02
CA CYS A 47 8.63 -3.40 -1.27
C CYS A 47 9.78 -3.92 -2.16
N PHE A 48 10.59 -3.00 -2.65
CA PHE A 48 11.67 -3.31 -3.57
C PHE A 48 12.85 -3.96 -2.87
N ARG A 49 13.63 -4.74 -3.63
CA ARG A 49 14.75 -5.53 -3.10
C ARG A 49 15.97 -4.72 -2.64
N LYS A 50 16.16 -3.49 -3.14
CA LYS A 50 17.33 -2.66 -2.78
C LYS A 50 16.97 -1.34 -2.14
N ASN A 51 15.77 -0.82 -2.41
CA ASN A 51 15.30 0.44 -1.88
C ASN A 51 13.81 0.35 -1.58
N PRO A 52 13.39 -0.45 -0.57
CA PRO A 52 12.01 -0.50 -0.16
C PRO A 52 11.58 0.86 0.41
N HIS A 53 10.42 1.33 0.00
CA HIS A 53 9.94 2.66 0.38
C HIS A 53 8.42 2.75 0.23
N TYR A 54 7.84 3.81 0.78
CA TYR A 54 6.42 4.11 0.63
C TYR A 54 6.19 5.59 0.37
N HIS A 55 5.02 5.91 -0.16
CA HIS A 55 4.63 7.25 -0.56
C HIS A 55 3.27 7.61 0.05
N TYR A 56 3.19 8.80 0.65
CA TYR A 56 1.92 9.50 0.89
C TYR A 56 1.57 10.35 -0.34
N ASP A 57 0.29 10.29 -0.75
CA ASP A 57 -0.25 11.04 -1.90
C ASP A 57 0.67 10.95 -3.15
N PRO A 58 0.84 9.77 -3.77
CA PRO A 58 1.81 9.57 -4.85
C PRO A 58 1.56 10.41 -6.11
N ALA A 59 0.34 10.90 -6.32
CA ALA A 59 -0.02 11.71 -7.47
C ALA A 59 0.01 13.22 -7.20
N GLY A 60 -0.04 13.63 -5.93
CA GLY A 60 0.08 15.02 -5.50
C GLY A 60 1.46 15.31 -4.90
N LYS A 61 1.58 15.28 -3.57
CA LYS A 61 2.82 15.61 -2.85
C LYS A 61 3.96 14.64 -3.15
N ASN A 62 3.63 13.38 -3.43
CA ASN A 62 4.56 12.28 -3.64
C ASN A 62 5.63 12.24 -2.53
N ASP A 63 5.15 12.33 -1.29
CA ASP A 63 6.00 12.37 -0.09
C ASP A 63 6.52 10.96 0.22
N MET A 64 7.77 10.73 -0.18
CA MET A 64 8.41 9.42 -0.16
C MET A 64 9.25 9.22 1.09
N HIS A 65 9.10 8.04 1.69
CA HIS A 65 9.80 7.63 2.90
C HIS A 65 10.46 6.28 2.67
N SER A 66 11.79 6.23 2.87
CA SER A 66 12.54 4.97 2.82
C SER A 66 12.19 4.06 4.00
N ILE A 67 12.13 2.76 3.75
CA ILE A 67 12.07 1.73 4.79
C ILE A 67 13.51 1.33 5.08
N ASP A 68 13.99 1.63 6.29
CA ASP A 68 15.36 1.27 6.70
C ASP A 68 15.48 -0.24 6.92
N GLU A 69 16.08 -0.92 5.95
CA GLU A 69 16.28 -2.37 5.95
C GLU A 69 17.13 -2.88 7.11
N THR A 70 17.94 -2.02 7.76
CA THR A 70 18.72 -2.43 8.93
C THR A 70 17.83 -2.66 10.15
N SER A 71 16.75 -1.89 10.25
CA SER A 71 15.77 -1.95 11.33
C SER A 71 14.56 -2.82 10.96
N ILE A 72 14.21 -2.86 9.67
CA ILE A 72 13.04 -3.54 9.11
C ILE A 72 13.53 -4.47 7.99
N PRO A 73 13.96 -5.69 8.31
CA PRO A 73 14.55 -6.60 7.33
C PRO A 73 13.53 -7.18 6.33
N ASP A 74 12.22 -7.10 6.64
CA ASP A 74 11.15 -7.56 5.77
C ASP A 74 10.14 -6.43 5.50
N SER A 75 10.29 -5.79 4.34
CA SER A 75 9.41 -4.70 3.92
C SER A 75 7.99 -5.18 3.57
N VAL A 76 7.81 -6.45 3.21
CA VAL A 76 6.48 -7.03 2.93
C VAL A 76 5.73 -7.18 4.24
N SER A 77 6.28 -7.90 5.21
CA SER A 77 5.62 -8.08 6.51
C SER A 77 5.37 -6.74 7.22
N TRP A 78 6.31 -5.79 7.15
CA TRP A 78 6.10 -4.45 7.68
C TRP A 78 4.94 -3.71 7.00
N THR A 79 4.83 -3.81 5.67
CA THR A 79 3.72 -3.22 4.91
C THR A 79 2.38 -3.81 5.36
N ILE A 80 2.31 -5.13 5.54
CA ILE A 80 1.11 -5.81 6.04
C ILE A 80 0.73 -5.32 7.44
N GLU A 81 1.69 -5.15 8.34
CA GLU A 81 1.45 -4.57 9.67
C GLU A 81 0.92 -3.13 9.59
N GLN A 82 1.45 -2.30 8.69
CA GLN A 82 0.97 -0.93 8.52
C GLN A 82 -0.45 -0.89 7.98
N LEU A 83 -0.76 -1.71 6.96
CA LEU A 83 -2.11 -1.81 6.41
C LEU A 83 -3.11 -2.31 7.47
N GLY A 84 -2.70 -3.21 8.36
CA GLY A 84 -3.56 -3.79 9.40
C GLY A 84 -3.78 -2.93 10.62
N ASN A 85 -2.87 -2.00 10.94
CA ASN A 85 -2.93 -1.24 12.18
C ASN A 85 -3.07 0.28 11.98
N ASN A 86 -2.59 0.80 10.85
CA ASN A 86 -2.34 2.24 10.69
C ASN A 86 -2.98 2.83 9.42
N LEU A 87 -3.72 2.05 8.62
CA LEU A 87 -4.18 2.50 7.30
C LEU A 87 -5.01 3.80 7.33
N PRO A 88 -6.03 3.97 8.20
CA PRO A 88 -6.75 5.23 8.32
C PRO A 88 -5.85 6.42 8.61
N ASP A 89 -4.93 6.30 9.57
CA ASP A 89 -4.02 7.39 9.96
C ASP A 89 -3.01 7.73 8.86
N MET A 90 -2.56 6.72 8.13
CA MET A 90 -1.73 6.93 6.94
C MET A 90 -2.50 7.67 5.84
N ILE A 91 -3.77 7.33 5.60
CA ILE A 91 -4.61 8.04 4.62
C ILE A 91 -4.88 9.48 5.08
N ARG A 92 -5.09 9.73 6.38
CA ARG A 92 -5.17 11.11 6.93
C ARG A 92 -3.88 11.89 6.69
N THR A 93 -2.73 11.23 6.84
CA THR A 93 -1.41 11.84 6.57
C THR A 93 -1.27 12.24 5.10
N SER A 94 -1.81 11.45 4.17
CA SER A 94 -1.94 11.82 2.75
C SER A 94 -2.90 12.99 2.50
N GLY A 95 -3.72 13.38 3.48
CA GLY A 95 -4.66 14.50 3.41
C GLY A 95 -6.10 14.10 3.07
N TYR A 96 -6.43 12.81 2.98
CA TYR A 96 -7.74 12.32 2.57
C TYR A 96 -8.61 11.90 3.77
N HIS A 97 -8.95 12.88 4.62
CA HIS A 97 -9.65 12.64 5.88
C HIS A 97 -11.00 11.93 5.70
N ASP A 98 -11.80 12.35 4.72
CA ASP A 98 -13.12 11.76 4.47
C ASP A 98 -13.03 10.28 4.09
N VAL A 99 -12.02 9.89 3.30
CA VAL A 99 -11.79 8.47 2.98
C VAL A 99 -11.36 7.72 4.23
N ALA A 100 -10.41 8.27 4.99
CA ALA A 100 -9.89 7.63 6.20
C ALA A 100 -10.97 7.37 7.26
N ASP A 101 -11.90 8.30 7.44
CA ASP A 101 -12.99 8.20 8.41
C ASP A 101 -13.99 7.08 8.07
N ASN A 102 -14.00 6.62 6.81
CA ASN A 102 -14.87 5.54 6.33
C ASN A 102 -14.14 4.21 6.13
N VAL A 103 -12.83 4.12 6.43
CA VAL A 103 -12.10 2.85 6.38
C VAL A 103 -12.47 1.99 7.59
N ASP A 104 -13.00 0.79 7.33
CA ASP A 104 -13.20 -0.24 8.35
C ASP A 104 -11.93 -1.10 8.49
N GLN A 105 -11.14 -0.81 9.51
CA GLN A 105 -9.89 -1.52 9.81
C GLN A 105 -10.08 -3.03 10.03
N ALA A 106 -11.23 -3.46 10.58
CA ALA A 106 -11.49 -4.87 10.80
C ALA A 106 -11.67 -5.62 9.48
N THR A 107 -12.33 -4.99 8.51
CA THR A 107 -12.49 -5.56 7.16
C THR A 107 -11.16 -5.60 6.40
N ILE A 108 -10.28 -4.61 6.58
CA ILE A 108 -8.92 -4.64 6.03
C ILE A 108 -8.14 -5.84 6.56
N ALA A 109 -8.20 -6.10 7.88
CA ALA A 109 -7.47 -7.19 8.51
C ALA A 109 -7.84 -8.57 7.94
N LEU A 110 -9.08 -8.77 7.46
CA LEU A 110 -9.54 -10.04 6.91
C LEU A 110 -8.85 -10.45 5.61
N ILE A 111 -8.32 -9.50 4.82
CA ILE A 111 -7.68 -9.79 3.53
C ILE A 111 -6.15 -9.85 3.59
N LEU A 112 -5.54 -9.47 4.72
CA LEU A 112 -4.09 -9.26 4.81
C LEU A 112 -3.28 -10.53 4.57
N SER A 113 -3.74 -11.69 5.05
CA SER A 113 -3.04 -12.96 4.83
C SER A 113 -3.01 -13.36 3.34
N GLU A 114 -4.11 -13.12 2.62
CA GLU A 114 -4.18 -13.38 1.18
C GLU A 114 -3.36 -12.36 0.38
N LEU A 115 -3.39 -11.09 0.81
CA LEU A 115 -2.56 -10.02 0.26
C LEU A 115 -1.07 -10.35 0.39
N GLU A 116 -0.62 -10.73 1.59
CA GLU A 116 0.77 -11.11 1.87
C GLU A 116 1.19 -12.31 1.02
N THR A 117 0.34 -13.35 0.95
CA THR A 117 0.59 -14.53 0.11
C THR A 117 0.79 -14.15 -1.36
N PHE A 118 0.00 -13.19 -1.86
CA PHE A 118 0.14 -12.71 -3.24
C PHE A 118 1.43 -11.90 -3.45
N MET A 119 1.81 -11.07 -2.48
CA MET A 119 3.06 -10.29 -2.54
C MET A 119 4.31 -11.17 -2.53
N LEU A 120 4.26 -12.30 -1.84
CA LEU A 120 5.37 -13.25 -1.74
C LEU A 120 5.40 -14.28 -2.89
N ALA A 121 4.42 -14.26 -3.80
CA ALA A 121 4.37 -15.17 -4.94
C ALA A 121 5.20 -14.61 -6.12
N ASP A 122 6.16 -15.40 -6.59
CA ASP A 122 7.05 -15.09 -7.74
C ASP A 122 6.30 -14.99 -9.10
#